data_AF-A9IRI3-F1
#
_entry.id   AF-A9IRI3-F1
#
_cell.length_a   1.000
_cell.length_b   1.000
_cell.length_c   1.000
_cell.angle_alpha   90.00
_cell.angle_beta   90.00
_cell.angle_gamma   90.00
#
_symmetry.space_group_name_H-M   'P 1'
#
loop_
_entity.id
_entity.type
_entity.pdbx_description
1 polymer ?
#
loop_
_entity_poly.entity_id
_entity_poly.type
_entity_poly.pdbx_seq_one_letter_code
_entity_poly.pdbx_strand_id
1 'polypeptide(L)'
;MLHIDALLPLYPDSAARRALLEQALAQIRSDLSDIRHAILAGCLATARQHAHRAKGTACFLGSGDTLPAFDLLSQALRAADQPRIRQAYVPVESALRELESALRARLRAHREQGNTPCPGA
;
A
#
# COMPACT_ATOMS: atom_id res chain seq x y z
N MET A 1 7.15 -12.04 4.89
CA MET A 1 6.93 -11.18 6.07
C MET A 1 6.81 -9.75 5.57
N LEU A 2 5.86 -8.95 6.07
CA LEU A 2 5.70 -7.56 5.63
C LEU A 2 6.64 -6.66 6.45
N HIS A 3 7.27 -5.67 5.82
CA HIS A 3 8.16 -4.74 6.49
C HIS A 3 7.46 -3.95 7.61
N ILE A 4 6.15 -3.70 7.48
CA ILE A 4 5.37 -3.05 8.54
C ILE A 4 5.46 -3.78 9.89
N ASP A 5 5.64 -5.10 9.91
CA ASP A 5 5.77 -5.87 11.15
C ASP A 5 7.07 -5.55 11.90
N ALA A 6 8.12 -5.19 11.17
CA ALA A 6 9.39 -4.73 11.75
C ALA A 6 9.34 -3.25 12.16
N LEU A 7 8.46 -2.45 11.55
CA LEU A 7 8.31 -1.02 11.85
C LEU A 7 7.51 -0.78 13.13
N LEU A 8 6.43 -1.53 13.36
CA LEU A 8 5.52 -1.29 14.50
C LEU A 8 6.22 -1.26 15.87
N PRO A 9 7.19 -2.15 16.19
CA PRO A 9 7.91 -2.09 17.46
C PRO A 9 8.72 -0.81 17.67
N LEU A 10 9.09 -0.09 16.60
CA LEU A 10 9.87 1.16 16.68
C LEU A 10 9.04 2.35 17.15
N TYR A 11 7.71 2.21 17.20
CA TYR A 11 6.81 3.27 17.64
C TYR A 11 6.54 3.17 19.15
N PRO A 12 6.59 4.31 19.86
CA PRO A 12 6.73 4.35 21.32
C PRO A 12 5.51 3.84 22.07
N ASP A 13 4.31 3.97 21.49
CA ASP A 13 3.06 3.57 22.13
C ASP A 13 2.03 3.09 21.10
N SER A 14 0.90 2.59 21.62
CA SER A 14 -0.22 2.08 20.82
C SER A 14 -0.89 3.14 19.96
N ALA A 15 -0.92 4.41 20.39
CA ALA A 15 -1.54 5.49 19.62
C ALA A 15 -0.68 5.83 18.40
N ALA A 16 0.64 5.92 18.56
CA ALA A 16 1.60 6.15 17.49
C ALA A 16 1.60 5.00 16.47
N ARG A 17 1.55 3.74 16.94
CA ARG A 17 1.39 2.55 16.06
C ARG A 17 0.10 2.59 15.26
N ARG A 18 -1.01 2.93 15.92
CA ARG A 18 -2.31 3.07 15.25
C ARG A 18 -2.30 4.19 14.21
N ALA A 19 -1.74 5.36 14.54
CA ALA A 19 -1.63 6.49 13.64
C ALA A 19 -0.82 6.13 12.38
N LEU A 20 0.31 5.42 12.54
CA LEU A 20 1.07 4.89 11.41
C LEU A 20 0.22 3.99 10.51
N LEU A 21 -0.50 3.03 11.09
CA LEU A 21 -1.33 2.09 10.33
C LEU A 21 -2.50 2.80 9.61
N GLU A 22 -3.13 3.79 10.26
CA GLU A 22 -4.19 4.60 9.65
C GLU A 22 -3.65 5.46 8.49
N GLN A 23 -2.49 6.09 8.67
CA GLN A 23 -1.82 6.86 7.62
C GLN A 23 -1.40 5.98 6.45
N ALA A 24 -0.80 4.81 6.71
CA ALA A 24 -0.41 3.84 5.71
C ALA A 24 -1.62 3.36 4.90
N LEU A 25 -2.75 3.08 5.57
CA LEU A 25 -3.99 2.67 4.93
C LEU A 25 -4.58 3.77 4.04
N ALA A 26 -4.57 5.01 4.52
CA ALA A 26 -5.01 6.17 3.74
C ALA A 26 -4.14 6.36 2.48
N GLN A 27 -2.82 6.24 2.63
CA GLN A 27 -1.88 6.40 1.51
C GLN A 27 -2.10 5.34 0.43
N ILE A 28 -2.24 4.06 0.80
CA ILE A 28 -2.46 2.97 -0.18
C ILE A 28 -3.77 3.15 -0.94
N ARG A 29 -4.83 3.57 -0.25
CA ARG A 29 -6.12 3.86 -0.90
C ARG A 29 -6.03 5.01 -1.89
N SER A 30 -5.32 6.08 -1.52
CA SER A 30 -5.05 7.19 -2.42
C SER A 30 -4.23 6.73 -3.63
N ASP A 31 -3.18 5.95 -3.40
CA ASP A 31 -2.32 5.41 -4.47
C ASP A 31 -3.11 4.56 -5.46
N LEU A 32 -3.94 3.63 -4.99
CA LEU A 32 -4.84 2.82 -5.82
C LEU A 32 -5.78 3.67 -6.66
N SER A 33 -6.45 4.64 -6.02
CA SER A 33 -7.41 5.51 -6.69
C SER A 33 -6.73 6.38 -7.76
N ASP A 34 -5.59 6.98 -7.42
CA ASP A 34 -4.87 7.92 -8.29
C ASP A 34 -4.31 7.22 -9.53
N ILE A 35 -3.70 6.04 -9.37
CA ILE A 35 -3.18 5.26 -10.50
C ILE A 35 -4.34 4.88 -11.42
N ARG A 36 -5.42 4.32 -10.87
CA ARG A 36 -6.58 3.90 -11.64
C ARG A 36 -7.19 5.06 -12.42
N HIS A 37 -7.43 6.19 -11.77
CA HIS A 37 -8.00 7.36 -12.42
C HIS A 37 -7.10 7.90 -13.52
N ALA A 38 -5.79 7.99 -13.28
CA ALA A 38 -4.86 8.48 -14.30
C ALA A 38 -4.75 7.53 -15.51
N ILE A 39 -4.80 6.22 -15.31
CA ILE A 39 -4.86 5.23 -16.41
C ILE A 39 -6.15 5.40 -17.21
N LEU A 40 -7.30 5.48 -16.54
CA LEU A 40 -8.60 5.62 -17.20
C LEU A 40 -8.74 6.96 -17.95
N ALA A 41 -8.15 8.03 -17.43
CA ALA A 41 -8.12 9.35 -18.05
C ALA A 41 -7.09 9.46 -19.21
N GLY A 42 -6.28 8.42 -19.45
CA GLY A 42 -5.21 8.45 -20.44
C GLY A 42 -4.01 9.35 -20.06
N CYS A 43 -3.95 9.84 -18.82
CA CYS A 43 -2.87 10.69 -18.32
C CYS A 43 -1.66 9.85 -17.90
N LEU A 44 -0.96 9.24 -18.86
CA LEU A 44 0.05 8.21 -18.60
C LEU A 44 1.27 8.72 -17.79
N ALA A 45 1.67 9.98 -17.99
CA ALA A 45 2.74 10.59 -17.21
C ALA A 45 2.38 10.68 -15.72
N THR A 46 1.16 11.12 -15.43
CA THR A 46 0.58 11.20 -14.08
C THR A 46 0.42 9.81 -13.48
N ALA A 47 -0.10 8.84 -14.25
CA ALA A 47 -0.21 7.45 -13.81
C ALA A 47 1.16 6.87 -13.42
N ARG A 48 2.22 7.19 -14.17
CA ARG A 48 3.59 6.76 -13.86
C ARG A 48 4.11 7.38 -12.57
N GLN A 49 3.83 8.66 -12.33
CA GLN A 49 4.21 9.33 -11.09
C GLN A 49 3.50 8.69 -9.88
N HIS A 50 2.19 8.43 -9.99
CA HIS A 50 1.45 7.74 -8.94
C HIS A 50 1.94 6.31 -8.73
N ALA A 51 2.23 5.57 -9.79
CA ALA A 51 2.79 4.22 -9.70
C ALA A 51 4.18 4.22 -9.02
N HIS A 52 5.02 5.21 -9.29
CA HIS A 52 6.32 5.34 -8.63
C HIS A 52 6.17 5.65 -7.13
N ARG A 53 5.27 6.56 -6.76
CA ARG A 53 4.96 6.85 -5.36
C ARG A 53 4.45 5.60 -4.63
N ALA A 54 3.50 4.89 -5.23
CA ALA A 54 2.95 3.64 -4.70
C ALA A 54 4.00 2.53 -4.57
N LYS A 55 4.96 2.46 -5.51
CA LYS A 55 6.14 1.57 -5.40
C LYS A 55 6.91 1.86 -4.12
N GLY A 56 7.15 3.14 -3.80
CA GLY A 56 7.79 3.55 -2.55
C GLY A 56 7.00 3.10 -1.32
N THR A 57 5.69 3.32 -1.30
CA THR A 57 4.78 2.85 -0.24
C THR A 57 4.87 1.33 -0.06
N ALA A 58 4.82 0.56 -1.15
CA ALA A 58 4.91 -0.90 -1.13
C ALA A 58 6.28 -1.39 -0.66
N CYS A 59 7.37 -0.73 -1.04
CA CYS A 59 8.71 -1.06 -0.53
C CYS A 59 8.84 -0.80 0.97
N PHE A 60 8.28 0.30 1.45
CA PHE A 60 8.38 0.69 2.86
C PHE A 60 7.55 -0.22 3.78
N LEU A 61 6.35 -0.61 3.34
CA LEU A 61 5.38 -1.33 4.18
C LEU A 61 5.24 -2.82 3.87
N GLY A 62 5.44 -3.20 2.60
CA GLY A 62 5.08 -4.49 2.03
C GLY A 62 6.20 -5.53 2.06
N SER A 63 6.23 -6.41 1.06
CA SER A 63 7.34 -7.33 0.80
C SER A 63 8.09 -6.93 -0.49
N GLY A 64 9.35 -7.33 -0.62
CA GLY A 64 10.17 -7.03 -1.80
C GLY A 64 9.60 -7.61 -3.11
N ASP A 65 8.71 -8.59 -3.02
CA ASP A 65 8.19 -9.36 -4.16
C ASP A 65 7.28 -8.53 -5.09
N THR A 66 6.80 -7.37 -4.63
CA THR A 66 5.91 -6.50 -5.42
C THR A 66 6.67 -5.60 -6.40
N LEU A 67 7.98 -5.44 -6.23
CA LEU A 67 8.84 -4.55 -7.03
C LEU A 67 8.76 -4.79 -8.55
N PRO A 68 8.87 -6.05 -9.03
CA PRO A 68 8.83 -6.32 -10.47
C PRO A 68 7.51 -5.90 -11.12
N ALA A 69 6.38 -6.03 -10.42
CA ALA A 69 5.08 -5.63 -10.94
C ALA A 69 5.00 -4.11 -11.21
N PHE A 70 5.53 -3.29 -10.29
CA PHE A 70 5.61 -1.85 -10.50
C PHE A 70 6.56 -1.47 -11.64
N ASP A 71 7.65 -2.21 -11.82
CA ASP A 71 8.58 -1.96 -12.93
C ASP A 71 7.96 -2.28 -14.29
N LEU A 72 7.22 -3.39 -14.40
CA LEU A 72 6.46 -3.73 -15.60
C LEU A 72 5.38 -2.68 -15.91
N LEU A 73 4.63 -2.22 -14.91
CA LEU A 73 3.64 -1.16 -15.11
C LEU A 73 4.32 0.14 -15.54
N SER A 74 5.44 0.53 -14.93
CA SER A 74 6.16 1.73 -15.34
C SER A 74 6.70 1.63 -16.76
N GLN A 75 7.11 0.44 -17.23
CA GLN A 75 7.56 0.24 -18.60
C GLN A 75 6.39 0.36 -19.59
N ALA A 76 5.27 -0.28 -19.30
CA ALA A 76 4.07 -0.21 -20.13
C ALA A 76 3.54 1.23 -20.26
N LEU A 77 3.52 1.99 -19.15
CA LEU A 77 3.12 3.39 -19.12
C LEU A 77 4.04 4.29 -19.96
N ARG A 78 5.36 4.03 -19.95
CA ARG A 78 6.32 4.77 -20.80
C ARG A 78 6.14 4.46 -22.28
N ALA A 79 5.82 3.21 -22.61
CA ALA A 79 5.59 2.78 -23.99
C ALA A 79 4.21 3.20 -24.54
N ALA A 80 3.32 3.74 -23.69
CA ALA A 80 1.93 4.05 -24.02
C ALA A 80 1.12 2.88 -24.61
N ASP A 81 1.54 1.64 -24.30
CA ASP A 81 0.91 0.41 -24.78
C ASP A 81 -0.31 0.06 -23.91
N GLN A 82 -1.50 0.47 -24.35
CA GLN A 82 -2.74 0.33 -23.58
C GLN A 82 -3.06 -1.12 -23.17
N PRO A 83 -3.00 -2.14 -24.07
CA PRO A 83 -3.12 -3.54 -23.67
C PRO A 83 -2.14 -3.93 -22.56
N ARG A 84 -0.86 -3.59 -22.70
CA ARG A 84 0.15 -3.91 -21.69
C ARG A 84 -0.07 -3.16 -20.38
N ILE A 85 -0.53 -1.91 -20.41
CA ILE A 85 -0.85 -1.13 -19.21
C ILE A 85 -1.95 -1.85 -18.42
N ARG A 86 -3.02 -2.29 -19.08
CA ARG A 86 -4.11 -3.04 -18.41
C ARG A 86 -3.60 -4.32 -17.78
N GLN A 87 -2.79 -5.10 -18.50
CA GLN A 87 -2.21 -6.35 -18.01
C GLN A 87 -1.25 -6.11 -16.83
N ALA A 88 -0.38 -5.12 -16.93
CA ALA A 88 0.61 -4.80 -15.90
C ALA A 88 0.01 -4.12 -14.66
N TYR A 89 -1.16 -3.48 -14.79
CA TYR A 89 -1.85 -2.86 -13.65
C TYR A 89 -2.47 -3.89 -12.70
N VAL A 90 -2.98 -5.02 -13.20
CA VAL A 90 -3.60 -6.08 -12.38
C VAL A 90 -2.72 -6.56 -11.21
N PRO A 91 -1.45 -6.96 -11.41
CA PRO A 91 -0.62 -7.41 -10.29
C PRO A 91 -0.27 -6.27 -9.32
N VAL A 92 -0.15 -5.03 -9.80
CA VAL A 92 0.05 -3.85 -8.93
C VAL A 92 -1.18 -3.60 -8.05
N GLU A 93 -2.37 -3.69 -8.63
CA GLU A 93 -3.62 -3.56 -7.87
C GLU A 93 -3.76 -4.68 -6.82
N SER A 94 -3.47 -5.94 -7.17
CA SER A 94 -3.52 -7.06 -6.22
C SER A 94 -2.59 -6.82 -5.03
N ALA A 95 -1.34 -6.46 -5.31
CA ALA A 95 -0.33 -6.20 -4.27
C ALA A 95 -0.76 -5.09 -3.30
N LEU A 96 -1.28 -3.97 -3.82
CA LEU A 96 -1.76 -2.87 -2.98
C LEU A 96 -3.01 -3.25 -2.18
N ARG A 97 -3.92 -4.05 -2.73
CA ARG A 97 -5.12 -4.55 -2.03
C ARG A 97 -4.77 -5.56 -0.94
N GLU A 98 -3.81 -6.44 -1.17
CA GLU A 98 -3.30 -7.38 -0.17
C GLU A 98 -2.68 -6.62 1.00
N LEU A 99 -1.86 -5.59 0.71
CA LEU A 99 -1.28 -4.73 1.73
C LEU A 99 -2.37 -3.95 2.49
N GLU A 100 -3.37 -3.40 1.81
CA GLU A 100 -4.54 -2.79 2.46
C GLU A 100 -5.23 -3.77 3.42
N SER A 101 -5.49 -5.00 2.98
CA SER A 101 -6.12 -6.03 3.81
C SER A 101 -5.29 -6.33 5.06
N ALA A 102 -3.97 -6.46 4.88
CA ALA A 102 -3.02 -6.71 5.94
C ALA A 102 -2.98 -5.57 6.98
N LEU A 103 -3.03 -4.31 6.54
CA LEU A 103 -3.10 -3.15 7.45
C LEU A 103 -4.43 -3.10 8.21
N ARG A 104 -5.56 -3.36 7.53
CA ARG A 104 -6.87 -3.43 8.18
C ARG A 104 -6.91 -4.52 9.25
N ALA A 105 -6.29 -5.67 9.01
CA ALA A 105 -6.19 -6.74 10.00
C ALA A 105 -5.41 -6.30 11.25
N ARG A 106 -4.27 -5.62 11.07
CA ARG A 106 -3.47 -5.07 12.17
C ARG A 106 -4.22 -3.99 12.96
N LEU A 107 -4.95 -3.12 12.28
CA LEU A 107 -5.80 -2.12 12.94
C LEU A 107 -6.90 -2.74 13.81
N ARG A 108 -7.50 -3.86 13.37
CA ARG A 108 -8.48 -4.60 14.19
C ARG A 108 -7.82 -5.20 15.42
N ALA A 109 -6.69 -5.88 15.26
CA ALA A 109 -5.95 -6.46 16.38
C ALA A 109 -5.51 -5.40 17.40
N HIS A 110 -5.11 -4.21 16.95
CA HIS A 110 -4.77 -3.09 17.85
C HIS A 110 -5.97 -2.55 18.64
N ARG A 111 -7.18 -2.59 18.09
CA ARG A 111 -8.40 -2.19 18.81
C ARG A 111 -8.76 -3.18 19.91
N GLU A 112 -8.54 -4.47 19.67
CA GLU A 112 -8.80 -5.54 20.64
C GLU A 112 -7.81 -5.48 21.82
N GLN A 113 -6.54 -5.19 21.56
CA GLN A 113 -5.50 -5.05 22.60
C GLN A 113 -5.70 -3.83 23.52
N GLY A 114 -6.28 -2.74 23.02
CA GLY A 114 -6.62 -1.57 23.82
C GLY A 114 -7.86 -1.73 24.72
N ASN A 115 -8.56 -2.86 24.62
CA ASN A 115 -9.81 -3.14 25.34
C ASN A 115 -9.66 -4.22 26.42
N THR A 116 -8.44 -4.66 26.71
CA THR A 116 -8.16 -5.60 27.81
C THR A 116 -8.25 -4.83 29.14
N PRO A 117 -9.24 -5.09 30.01
CA PRO A 117 -9.28 -4.47 31.33
C PRO A 117 -8.07 -4.97 32.12
N CYS A 118 -7.34 -4.06 32.78
CA CYS A 118 -6.34 -4.45 33.76
C CYS A 118 -6.99 -5.41 34.78
N PRO A 119 -6.41 -6.60 35.04
CA PRO A 119 -6.86 -7.41 36.16
C PRO A 119 -6.48 -6.69 37.46
N GLY A 120 -7.51 -6.21 38.16
CA GLY A 120 -7.62 -5.96 39.60
C GLY A 120 -6.41 -5.39 40.35
N ALA A 121 -6.58 -4.15 40.84
CA ALA A 121 -5.92 -3.66 42.05
C ALA A 121 -6.41 -4.39 43.31
#